data_AF-A0A645ELB7-F1
#
_entry.id   AF-A0A645ELB7-F1
#
_cell.length_a   1.000
_cell.length_b   1.000
_cell.length_c   1.000
_cell.angle_alpha   90.00
_cell.angle_beta   90.00
_cell.angle_gamma   90.00
#
_symmetry.space_group_name_H-M   'P 1'
#
loop_
_entity.id
_entity.type
_entity.pdbx_description
1 polymer ?
#
loop_
_entity_poly.entity_id
_entity_poly.type
_entity_poly.pdbx_seq_one_letter_code
_entity_poly.pdbx_strand_id
1 'polypeptide(L)' 'MINMLLEEYISTLNNVFYVDVASCMYDEKGVLRKDIFKKDNLHMNQTGYDLWTARLKPLLLQHKKS' A
#
# COMPACT_ATOMS: atom_id res chain seq x y z
N MET A 1 2.82 -7.60 -12.04
CA MET A 1 2.22 -8.94 -12.26
C MET A 1 1.68 -9.53 -10.96
N ILE A 2 2.49 -9.74 -9.91
CA ILE A 2 2.02 -10.35 -8.65
C ILE A 2 0.85 -9.56 -8.01
N ASN A 3 0.96 -8.23 -7.89
CA ASN A 3 -0.10 -7.41 -7.30
C ASN A 3 -1.46 -7.53 -8.03
N MET A 4 -1.42 -7.60 -9.37
CA MET A 4 -2.61 -7.76 -10.21
C MET A 4 -3.25 -9.13 -9.99
N LEU A 5 -2.44 -10.20 -9.95
CA LEU A 5 -2.94 -11.55 -9.69
C LEU A 5 -3.55 -11.68 -8.28
N LEU A 6 -3.00 -10.98 -7.28
CA LEU A 6 -3.55 -10.94 -5.93
C LEU A 6 -4.91 -10.22 -5.90
N GLU A 7 -5.01 -9.08 -6.59
CA GLU A 7 -6.27 -8.34 -6.71
C GLU A 7 -7.35 -9.19 -7.40
N GLU A 8 -7.01 -9.84 -8.51
CA GLU A 8 -7.91 -10.78 -9.21
C GLU A 8 -8.35 -11.94 -8.31
N TYR A 9 -7.42 -12.57 -7.59
CA TYR A 9 -7.75 -13.67 -6.68
C TYR A 9 -8.67 -13.22 -5.53
N ILE A 10 -8.39 -12.07 -4.92
CA ILE A 10 -9.19 -11.54 -3.81
C ILE A 10 -10.63 -11.25 -4.25
N SER A 11 -10.87 -10.91 -5.52
CA SER A 11 -12.24 -10.73 -6.05
C SER A 11 -13.12 -11.99 -5.95
N THR A 12 -12.52 -13.17 -5.74
CA THR A 12 -13.22 -14.44 -5.57
C THR A 12 -13.56 -14.77 -4.11
N LEU A 13 -13.08 -13.97 -3.15
CA LEU A 13 -13.22 -14.22 -1.71
C LEU A 13 -14.22 -13.25 -1.06
N ASN A 14 -14.99 -13.75 -0.10
CA ASN A 14 -15.87 -12.92 0.73
C ASN A 14 -15.10 -12.34 1.92
N ASN A 15 -15.47 -11.13 2.36
CA ASN A 15 -14.90 -10.45 3.53
C ASN A 15 -13.39 -10.19 3.48
N VAL A 16 -12.80 -10.20 2.28
CA VAL A 16 -11.41 -9.81 2.04
C VAL A 16 -11.42 -8.66 1.04
N PHE A 17 -10.55 -7.68 1.25
CA PHE A 17 -10.39 -6.55 0.34
C PHE A 17 -8.92 -6.36 0.00
N TYR A 18 -8.65 -6.09 -1.28
CA TYR A 18 -7.32 -5.77 -1.76
C TYR A 18 -7.04 -4.29 -1.50
N VAL A 19 -5.83 -3.98 -1.01
CA VAL A 19 -5.34 -2.61 -0.88
C VAL A 19 -3.96 -2.53 -1.54
N ASP A 20 -3.89 -1.78 -2.63
CA ASP A 20 -2.61 -1.43 -3.23
C ASP A 20 -1.85 -0.48 -2.29
N VAL A 21 -0.75 -0.91 -1.69
CA VAL A 21 0.15 -0.07 -0.88
C VAL A 21 1.44 0.30 -1.62
N ALA A 22 1.58 -0.15 -2.86
CA ALA A 22 2.81 -0.03 -3.65
C ALA A 22 2.82 1.24 -4.49
N SER A 23 1.68 1.68 -5.04
CA SER A 23 1.67 2.85 -5.95
C SER A 23 2.21 4.12 -5.31
N CYS A 24 2.00 4.34 -4.01
CA CYS A 24 2.54 5.51 -3.29
C CYS A 24 4.07 5.46 -3.08
N MET A 25 4.70 4.33 -3.39
CA MET A 25 6.15 4.14 -3.28
C MET A 25 6.89 4.62 -4.53
N TYR A 26 6.16 4.93 -5.60
CA TYR A 26 6.69 5.46 -6.85
C TYR A 26 6.39 6.96 -6.96
N ASP A 27 7.27 7.69 -7.63
CA ASP A 27 7.02 9.08 -8.01
C ASP A 27 6.14 9.17 -9.25
N GLU A 28 5.83 10.39 -9.68
CA GLU A 28 5.00 10.68 -10.85
C GLU A 28 5.56 10.11 -12.17
N LYS A 29 6.86 9.79 -12.20
CA LYS A 29 7.54 9.20 -13.36
C LYS A 29 7.58 7.67 -13.28
N GLY A 30 6.98 7.08 -12.24
CA GLY A 30 7.01 5.64 -12.01
C GLY A 30 8.35 5.13 -11.48
N VAL A 31 9.20 6.01 -10.94
CA VAL A 31 10.49 5.63 -10.35
C VAL A 31 10.32 5.41 -8.85
N LEU A 32 10.91 4.34 -8.33
CA LEU A 32 10.87 4.04 -6.90
C LEU A 32 11.50 5.19 -6.10
N ARG A 33 10.71 5.77 -5.19
CA ARG A 33 11.16 6.83 -4.31
C ARG A 33 12.21 6.31 -3.35
N LYS A 34 13.39 6.90 -3.33
CA LYS A 34 14.47 6.50 -2.40
C LYS A 34 14.38 7.22 -1.04
N ASP A 35 13.69 8.35 -1.01
CA ASP A 35 13.58 9.24 0.15
C ASP A 35 12.61 8.73 1.23
N ILE A 36 11.87 7.65 0.95
CA ILE A 36 10.91 7.03 1.87
C ILE A 36 11.45 5.76 2.55
N PHE A 37 12.67 5.33 2.20
CA PHE A 37 13.31 4.14 2.75
C PHE A 37 14.49 4.50 3.66
N LYS A 38 14.88 3.53 4.49
CA LYS A 38 16.17 3.50 5.16
C LYS A 38 17.24 3.05 4.17
N LYS A 39 18.50 2.99 4.63
CA LYS A 39 19.67 2.66 3.81
C LYS A 39 19.59 1.30 3.10
N ASP A 40 18.75 0.38 3.58
CA ASP A 40 18.58 -0.96 3.01
C ASP A 40 17.57 -1.03 1.85
N ASN A 41 16.90 0.09 1.51
CA ASN A 41 15.84 0.16 0.50
C ASN A 41 14.67 -0.82 0.74
N LEU A 42 14.51 -1.31 1.97
CA LEU A 42 13.45 -2.25 2.34
C LEU A 42 12.60 -1.69 3.46
N HIS A 43 13.23 -1.29 4.56
CA HIS A 43 12.51 -0.72 5.69
C HIS A 43 12.19 0.74 5.39
N MET A 44 10.93 1.12 5.50
CA MET A 44 10.53 2.52 5.36
C MET A 44 11.05 3.37 6.52
N ASN A 45 11.26 4.65 6.23
CA ASN A 45 11.42 5.68 7.25
C ASN A 45 10.05 6.28 7.63
N GLN A 46 10.05 7.32 8.46
CA GLN A 46 8.81 7.96 8.91
C GLN A 46 7.93 8.43 7.74
N THR A 47 8.51 9.09 6.74
CA THR A 47 7.80 9.57 5.55
C THR A 47 7.10 8.42 4.82
N GLY A 48 7.76 7.26 4.67
CA GLY A 48 7.14 6.09 4.07
C GLY A 48 5.95 5.55 4.88
N TYR A 49 6.10 5.47 6.20
CA TYR A 49 5.00 5.07 7.08
C TYR A 49 3.83 6.07 7.08
N ASP A 50 4.09 7.36 6.93
CA ASP A 50 3.06 8.39 6.83
C ASP A 50 2.22 8.22 5.55
N LEU A 51 2.86 7.88 4.42
CA LEU A 51 2.15 7.59 3.16
C LEU A 51 1.23 6.37 3.30
N TRP A 52 1.75 5.28 3.88
CA TRP A 52 0.93 4.10 4.14
C TRP A 52 -0.22 4.40 5.11
N THR A 53 0.05 5.18 6.17
CA THR A 53 -0.96 5.55 7.15
C THR A 53 -2.09 6.37 6.52
N ALA A 54 -1.74 7.37 5.71
CA ALA A 54 -2.72 8.21 5.01
C ALA A 54 -3.63 7.39 4.10
N ARG A 55 -3.10 6.30 3.52
CA ARG A 55 -3.85 5.41 2.63
C ARG A 55 -4.68 4.37 3.36
N LEU A 56 -4.13 3.72 4.38
CA LEU A 56 -4.78 2.61 5.10
C LEU A 56 -5.83 3.10 6.09
N LYS A 57 -5.56 4.20 6.80
CA LYS A 57 -6.44 4.70 7.88
C LYS A 57 -7.90 4.90 7.45
N PRO A 58 -8.25 5.56 6.33
CA PRO A 58 -9.66 5.73 5.94
C PRO A 58 -10.35 4.38 5.69
N LEU A 59 -9.66 3.42 5.05
CA LEU A 59 -10.20 2.09 4.77
C LEU A 59 -10.47 1.33 6.07
N LEU A 60 -9.51 1.33 6.99
CA LEU A 60 -9.68 0.68 8.29
C LEU A 60 -10.83 1.28 9.10
N LEU A 61 -11.00 2.61 9.07
CA LEU A 61 -12.10 3.27 9.78
C LEU A 61 -13.47 3.00 9.14
N GLN A 62 -13.54 2.86 7.82
CA GLN A 62 -14.77 2.47 7.11
C GLN A 62 -15.21 1.06 7.50
N HIS A 63 -14.27 0.13 7.62
CA HIS A 63 -14.56 -1.28 7.94
C HIS A 63 -14.66 -1.60 9.43
N LYS A 64 -14.30 -0.66 10.33
CA LYS A 64 -14.44 -0.84 11.80
C LYS A 64 -15.88 -0.61 12.31
N LYS A 65 -16.82 -0.20 11.46
CA LYS A 65 -18.23 -0.01 11.81
C LYS A 65 -19.09 -1.27 11.56
N SER A 66 -18.62 -2.42 12.04
CA SER A 66 -19.46 -3.61 12.22
C SER A 66 -19.64 -3.91 13.71
#